data_AF-A0A1C5GYF8-F1
#
_entry.id   AF-A0A1C5GYF8-F1
#
_cell.length_a   1.000
_cell.length_b   1.000
_cell.length_c   1.000
_cell.angle_alpha   90.00
_cell.angle_beta   90.00
_cell.angle_gamma   90.00
#
_symmetry.space_group_name_H-M   'P 1'
#
loop_
_entity.id
_entity.type
_entity.pdbx_description
1 polymer ?
#
loop_
_entity_poly.entity_id
_entity_poly.type
_entity_poly.pdbx_seq_one_letter_code
_entity_poly.pdbx_strand_id
1 'polypeptide(L)'
;MQPEGPYRFTETLGECQVGRAWAALDGQDRPVSVVVLEGAAAGDQRWREAFTNAANVLAQTPGGHRYVNADFAATQPWVAYPSEEEGAAARLFQTLGMDYQRTPTAEMLPPPPVSAPPQPVSGPPQLPWAPQPWAMASQPVSGAPVSPVSPVSPVAAPATFAAPDPLDSSGDRRIAPTERAPRSRTGPWVGSIVLTAVLAGGAGLLAGNALGGAEPTTKPSASATPPYDVAQYKSNKSKFDGDLLPLAEPWLSEVGECAADTDAGGPKLPKDEKRHVFCQYGIVFVNFALYESPAKKDAARANRKALGIAGSALAPGMREAMRTIGGVSKTPGSYIEYAGNPGDGRVMCGIWWDRDDSVAAIYFETPCQAGIAGNWSVLRDLWRRNS
;
A
#
# COMPACT_ATOMS: atom_id res chain seq x y z
N MET A 1 18.06 -24.15 6.38
CA MET A 1 19.28 -23.72 7.10
C MET A 1 18.84 -22.68 8.11
N GLN A 2 19.42 -22.67 9.31
CA GLN A 2 19.08 -21.67 10.31
C GLN A 2 19.62 -20.30 9.85
N PRO A 3 18.81 -19.23 9.82
CA PRO A 3 19.31 -17.88 9.55
C PRO A 3 20.48 -17.53 10.50
N GLU A 4 21.52 -16.90 9.96
CA GLU A 4 22.64 -16.42 10.78
C GLU A 4 22.19 -15.24 11.64
N GLY A 5 22.28 -15.36 12.96
CA GLY A 5 21.90 -14.30 13.88
C GLY A 5 22.01 -14.71 15.36
N PRO A 6 21.85 -13.77 16.31
CA PRO A 6 21.97 -14.05 17.74
C PRO A 6 20.75 -14.79 18.34
N TYR A 7 19.85 -15.29 17.49
CA TYR A 7 18.57 -15.86 17.88
C TYR A 7 18.53 -17.37 17.69
N ARG A 8 17.90 -18.06 18.64
CA ARG A 8 17.63 -19.50 18.58
C ARG A 8 16.20 -19.71 18.12
N PHE A 9 15.99 -20.07 16.85
CA PHE A 9 14.65 -20.32 16.31
C PHE A 9 14.06 -21.62 16.88
N THR A 10 12.80 -21.56 17.25
CA THR A 10 12.07 -22.68 17.89
C THR A 10 10.97 -23.22 16.99
N GLU A 11 10.16 -22.35 16.39
CA GLU A 11 9.00 -22.74 15.58
C GLU A 11 8.80 -21.79 14.39
N THR A 12 8.33 -22.29 13.26
CA THR A 12 7.90 -21.45 12.13
C THR A 12 6.49 -20.90 12.42
N LEU A 13 6.35 -19.58 12.41
CA LEU A 13 5.06 -18.90 12.61
C LEU A 13 4.28 -18.74 11.31
N GLY A 14 4.95 -18.82 10.17
CA GLY A 14 4.36 -18.70 8.84
C GLY A 14 5.37 -18.26 7.79
N GLU A 15 4.94 -18.27 6.53
CA GLU A 15 5.80 -17.99 5.39
C GLU A 15 5.07 -17.32 4.23
N CYS A 16 5.85 -16.78 3.30
CA CYS A 16 5.41 -16.27 2.01
C CYS A 16 6.50 -16.53 0.95
N GLN A 17 6.29 -16.08 -0.28
CA GLN A 17 7.22 -16.38 -1.39
C GLN A 17 8.63 -15.80 -1.23
N VAL A 18 8.80 -14.76 -0.39
CA VAL A 18 10.08 -14.03 -0.24
C VAL A 18 10.71 -14.19 1.14
N GLY A 19 10.05 -14.89 2.08
CA GLY A 19 10.57 -14.99 3.43
C GLY A 19 9.68 -15.75 4.40
N ARG A 20 10.18 -15.89 5.62
CA ARG A 20 9.55 -16.67 6.69
C ARG A 20 9.63 -15.95 8.02
N ALA A 21 8.64 -16.19 8.89
CA ALA A 21 8.64 -15.74 10.26
C ALA A 21 8.80 -16.90 11.23
N TRP A 22 9.52 -16.66 12.31
CA TRP A 22 9.92 -17.65 13.29
C TRP A 22 9.64 -17.16 14.70
N ALA A 23 9.18 -18.03 15.57
CA ALA A 23 9.34 -17.88 17.00
C ALA A 23 10.80 -18.17 17.32
N ALA A 24 11.41 -17.31 18.13
CA ALA A 24 12.80 -17.47 18.52
C ALA A 24 13.02 -17.02 19.97
N LEU A 25 14.17 -17.38 20.50
CA LEU A 25 14.68 -16.89 21.77
C LEU A 25 15.91 -16.02 21.53
N ASP A 26 15.98 -14.87 22.17
CA ASP A 26 17.16 -14.00 22.13
C ASP A 26 18.29 -14.52 23.04
N GLY A 27 19.42 -13.81 23.08
CA GLY A 27 20.57 -14.20 23.93
C GLY A 27 20.29 -14.16 25.44
N GLN A 28 19.12 -13.69 25.87
CA GLN A 28 18.64 -13.69 27.25
C GLN A 28 17.49 -14.70 27.47
N ASP A 29 17.27 -15.61 26.52
CA ASP A 29 16.16 -16.57 26.49
C ASP A 29 14.77 -15.91 26.53
N ARG A 30 14.64 -14.66 26.05
CA ARG A 30 13.33 -13.99 25.92
C ARG A 30 12.68 -14.33 24.58
N PRO A 31 11.36 -14.59 24.55
CA PRO A 31 10.64 -14.88 23.32
C PRO A 31 10.56 -13.65 22.41
N VAL A 32 10.85 -13.87 21.14
CA VAL A 32 10.77 -12.87 20.07
C VAL A 32 10.19 -13.50 18.81
N SER A 33 9.60 -12.68 17.95
CA SER A 33 9.22 -13.07 16.58
C SER A 33 10.25 -12.52 15.61
N VAL A 34 10.91 -13.38 14.85
CA VAL A 34 11.94 -12.97 13.90
C VAL A 34 11.45 -13.22 12.48
N VAL A 35 11.47 -12.16 11.67
CA VAL A 35 11.12 -12.21 10.25
C VAL A 35 12.40 -12.18 9.44
N VAL A 36 12.52 -13.11 8.49
CA VAL A 36 13.72 -13.31 7.68
C VAL A 36 13.34 -13.24 6.21
N LEU A 37 14.06 -12.42 5.45
CA LEU A 37 14.03 -12.40 4.00
C LEU A 37 14.90 -13.56 3.49
N GLU A 38 14.33 -14.47 2.71
CA GLU A 38 14.97 -15.73 2.31
C GLU A 38 15.01 -15.90 0.78
N GLY A 39 15.72 -16.95 0.33
CA GLY A 39 15.75 -17.35 -1.08
C GLY A 39 16.38 -16.31 -2.02
N ALA A 40 15.86 -16.24 -3.26
CA ALA A 40 16.35 -15.30 -4.26
C ALA A 40 16.14 -13.83 -3.85
N ALA A 41 15.07 -13.54 -3.10
CA ALA A 41 14.78 -12.20 -2.60
C ALA A 41 15.87 -11.70 -1.64
N ALA A 42 16.46 -12.58 -0.82
CA ALA A 42 17.59 -12.23 0.03
C ALA A 42 18.86 -11.85 -0.76
N GLY A 43 19.00 -12.28 -2.01
CA GLY A 43 20.12 -11.89 -2.89
C GLY A 43 19.84 -10.65 -3.75
N ASP A 44 18.59 -10.20 -3.83
CA ASP A 44 18.17 -9.10 -4.68
C ASP A 44 18.16 -7.76 -3.91
N GLN A 45 18.89 -6.77 -4.43
CA GLN A 45 19.06 -5.48 -3.77
C GLN A 45 17.73 -4.73 -3.59
N ARG A 46 16.80 -4.81 -4.55
CA ARG A 46 15.49 -4.15 -4.47
C ARG A 46 14.66 -4.76 -3.36
N TRP A 47 14.69 -6.09 -3.22
CA TRP A 47 13.99 -6.78 -2.13
C TRP A 47 14.58 -6.45 -0.76
N ARG A 48 15.90 -6.36 -0.64
CA ARG A 48 16.57 -5.93 0.61
C ARG A 48 16.17 -4.52 1.04
N GLU A 49 16.15 -3.58 0.10
CA GLU A 49 15.73 -2.20 0.34
C GLU A 49 14.24 -2.11 0.70
N ALA A 50 13.38 -2.82 -0.03
CA ALA A 50 11.95 -2.90 0.28
C ALA A 50 11.69 -3.46 1.68
N PHE A 51 12.38 -4.55 2.05
CA PHE A 51 12.28 -5.18 3.38
C PHE A 51 12.68 -4.20 4.49
N THR A 52 13.82 -3.51 4.31
CA THR A 52 14.32 -2.50 5.25
C THR A 52 13.34 -1.33 5.39
N ASN A 53 12.82 -0.82 4.28
CA ASN A 53 11.86 0.28 4.26
C ASN A 53 10.54 -0.12 4.93
N ALA A 54 10.02 -1.32 4.67
CA ALA A 54 8.81 -1.83 5.31
C ALA A 54 8.97 -1.96 6.83
N ALA A 55 10.09 -2.51 7.30
CA ALA A 55 10.40 -2.60 8.74
C ALA A 55 10.46 -1.22 9.40
N ASN A 56 11.12 -0.25 8.76
CA ASN A 56 11.26 1.11 9.27
C ASN A 56 9.92 1.88 9.28
N VAL A 57 9.10 1.74 8.24
CA VAL A 57 7.75 2.34 8.20
C VAL A 57 6.90 1.81 9.34
N LEU A 58 6.95 0.49 9.61
CA LEU A 58 6.21 -0.10 10.73
C LEU A 58 6.67 0.43 12.08
N ALA A 59 7.98 0.56 12.29
CA ALA A 59 8.54 1.06 13.55
C ALA A 59 8.20 2.54 13.82
N GLN A 60 8.03 3.33 12.76
CA GLN A 60 7.77 4.78 12.84
C GLN A 60 6.28 5.14 12.86
N THR A 61 5.41 4.24 12.39
CA THR A 61 3.96 4.49 12.35
C THR A 61 3.39 4.50 13.78
N PRO A 62 2.60 5.52 14.18
CA PRO A 62 1.89 5.50 15.46
C PRO A 62 0.96 4.29 15.55
N GLY A 63 1.13 3.46 16.59
CA GLY A 63 0.42 2.18 16.72
C GLY A 63 0.92 1.08 15.78
N GLY A 64 2.06 1.29 15.11
CA GLY A 64 2.77 0.25 14.36
C GLY A 64 3.64 -0.64 15.26
N HIS A 65 4.39 -1.54 14.64
CA HIS A 65 5.21 -2.55 15.31
C HIS A 65 6.67 -2.13 15.38
N ARG A 66 7.23 -2.02 16.58
CA ARG A 66 8.63 -1.62 16.77
C ARG A 66 9.50 -2.85 16.93
N TYR A 67 10.49 -2.98 16.05
CA TYR A 67 11.47 -4.04 16.19
C TYR A 67 12.45 -3.74 17.33
N VAL A 68 12.86 -4.80 18.04
CA VAL A 68 13.87 -4.74 19.10
C VAL A 68 15.29 -4.83 18.55
N ASN A 69 15.45 -5.44 17.37
CA ASN A 69 16.73 -5.55 16.68
C ASN A 69 16.52 -5.87 15.19
N ALA A 70 17.53 -5.59 14.37
CA ALA A 70 17.53 -5.96 12.96
C ALA A 70 18.96 -6.05 12.43
N ASP A 71 19.17 -6.89 11.42
CA ASP A 71 20.36 -6.85 10.57
C ASP A 71 19.93 -6.91 9.11
N PHE A 72 19.96 -5.75 8.46
CA PHE A 72 19.61 -5.60 7.05
C PHE A 72 20.79 -5.90 6.10
N ALA A 73 22.01 -5.97 6.63
CA ALA A 73 23.22 -6.23 5.88
C ALA A 73 23.56 -7.73 5.81
N ALA A 74 22.98 -8.55 6.68
CA ALA A 74 23.12 -10.00 6.68
C ALA A 74 22.87 -10.63 5.30
N THR A 75 23.48 -11.80 5.06
CA THR A 75 23.23 -12.62 3.86
C THR A 75 21.74 -12.93 3.70
N GLN A 76 21.04 -13.12 4.81
CA GLN A 76 19.58 -13.17 4.90
C GLN A 76 19.13 -12.04 5.84
N PRO A 77 18.68 -10.89 5.30
CA PRO A 77 18.20 -9.79 6.13
C PRO A 77 17.11 -10.23 7.09
N TRP A 78 17.18 -9.77 8.33
CA TRP A 78 16.19 -10.14 9.34
C TRP A 78 15.84 -8.97 10.27
N VAL A 79 14.67 -9.08 10.89
CA VAL A 79 14.15 -8.13 11.88
C VAL A 79 13.45 -8.91 13.00
N ALA A 80 13.70 -8.52 14.25
CA ALA A 80 13.15 -9.15 15.44
C ALA A 80 12.16 -8.22 16.15
N TYR A 81 10.97 -8.73 16.44
CA TYR A 81 9.89 -8.05 17.16
C TYR A 81 9.68 -8.69 18.55
N PRO A 82 9.21 -7.91 19.53
CA PRO A 82 8.74 -8.47 20.78
C PRO A 82 7.61 -9.49 20.54
N SER A 83 7.61 -10.60 21.28
CA SER A 83 6.57 -11.63 21.12
C SER A 83 5.16 -11.15 21.48
N GLU A 84 5.06 -10.15 22.36
CA GLU A 84 3.81 -9.49 22.75
C GLU A 84 3.19 -8.64 21.63
N GLU A 85 3.96 -8.27 20.61
CA GLU A 85 3.46 -7.57 19.42
C GLU A 85 2.95 -8.57 18.38
N GLU A 86 1.77 -9.13 18.64
CA GLU A 86 1.13 -10.06 17.72
C GLU A 86 0.92 -9.44 16.33
N GLY A 87 1.16 -10.25 15.28
CA GLY A 87 0.88 -9.85 13.91
C GLY A 87 1.95 -9.00 13.25
N ALA A 88 3.02 -8.61 13.94
CA ALA A 88 4.13 -7.83 13.35
C ALA A 88 4.69 -8.47 12.07
N ALA A 89 4.90 -9.79 12.08
CA ALA A 89 5.36 -10.55 10.93
C ALA A 89 4.39 -10.50 9.73
N ALA A 90 3.10 -10.72 9.99
CA ALA A 90 2.07 -10.66 8.96
C ALA A 90 2.00 -9.25 8.36
N ARG A 91 2.05 -8.21 9.21
CA ARG A 91 1.99 -6.82 8.77
C ARG A 91 3.21 -6.40 7.95
N LEU A 92 4.40 -6.88 8.30
CA LEU A 92 5.62 -6.65 7.53
C LEU A 92 5.52 -7.24 6.12
N PHE A 93 5.16 -8.52 6.00
CA PHE A 93 5.01 -9.15 4.68
C PHE A 93 3.86 -8.56 3.86
N GLN A 94 2.74 -8.19 4.49
CA GLN A 94 1.65 -7.48 3.82
C GLN A 94 2.08 -6.10 3.31
N THR A 95 2.96 -5.39 4.03
CA THR A 95 3.52 -4.10 3.58
C THR A 95 4.39 -4.28 2.34
N LEU A 96 5.02 -5.45 2.18
CA LEU A 96 5.75 -5.86 0.99
C LEU A 96 4.84 -6.37 -0.15
N GLY A 97 3.51 -6.35 0.03
CA GLY A 97 2.57 -6.89 -0.96
C GLY A 97 2.49 -8.42 -0.98
N MET A 98 3.04 -9.09 0.02
CA MET A 98 3.09 -10.55 0.08
C MET A 98 1.92 -11.12 0.86
N ASP A 99 1.38 -12.24 0.35
CA ASP A 99 0.38 -13.03 1.07
C ASP A 99 1.08 -13.91 2.11
N TYR A 100 0.93 -13.55 3.39
CA TYR A 100 1.54 -14.27 4.50
C TYR A 100 0.64 -15.39 4.99
N GLN A 101 1.10 -16.62 4.86
CA GLN A 101 0.40 -17.81 5.35
C GLN A 101 0.89 -18.15 6.74
N ARG A 102 0.05 -17.89 7.75
CA ARG A 102 0.34 -18.28 9.14
C ARG A 102 0.30 -19.81 9.24
N THR A 103 1.34 -20.39 9.85
CA THR A 103 1.34 -21.80 10.19
C THR A 103 0.32 -22.03 11.30
N PRO A 104 -0.62 -22.99 11.17
CA PRO A 104 -1.53 -23.32 12.26
C PRO A 104 -0.74 -23.87 13.44
N THR A 105 -0.59 -23.08 14.50
CA THR A 105 0.03 -23.55 15.75
C THR A 105 -0.88 -24.60 16.37
N ALA A 106 -0.33 -25.75 16.75
CA ALA A 106 -1.07 -26.95 17.18
C ALA A 106 -1.79 -26.82 18.55
N GLU A 107 -2.00 -25.60 19.06
CA GLU A 107 -2.63 -25.35 20.37
C GLU A 107 -4.17 -25.31 20.38
N MET A 108 -4.83 -25.46 19.22
CA MET A 108 -6.28 -25.72 19.17
C MET A 108 -6.55 -27.18 18.81
N LEU A 109 -6.13 -28.11 19.66
CA LEU A 109 -6.88 -29.36 19.78
C LEU A 109 -8.23 -29.01 20.43
N PRO A 110 -9.38 -29.27 19.80
CA PRO A 110 -10.66 -29.25 20.51
C PRO A 110 -10.56 -30.25 21.69
N PRO A 111 -11.24 -29.98 22.83
CA PRO A 111 -11.23 -30.92 23.96
C PRO A 111 -11.63 -32.32 23.45
N PRO A 112 -11.01 -33.39 23.97
CA PRO A 112 -11.32 -34.75 23.51
C PRO A 112 -12.84 -34.98 23.60
N PRO A 113 -13.47 -35.60 22.59
CA PRO A 113 -14.89 -35.86 22.63
C PRO A 113 -15.19 -36.72 23.85
N VAL A 114 -15.99 -36.20 24.77
CA VAL A 114 -16.56 -36.96 25.87
C VAL A 114 -17.35 -38.11 25.24
N SER A 115 -16.90 -39.35 25.47
CA SER A 115 -17.54 -40.54 24.96
C SER A 115 -19.01 -40.59 25.40
N ALA A 116 -19.94 -40.34 24.48
CA ALA A 116 -21.33 -40.70 24.68
C ALA A 116 -21.46 -42.23 24.57
N PRO A 117 -22.26 -42.89 25.43
CA PRO A 117 -22.43 -44.34 25.38
C PRO A 117 -23.14 -44.79 24.09
N PRO A 118 -22.83 -46.00 23.57
CA PRO A 118 -23.32 -46.46 22.28
C PRO A 118 -24.82 -46.77 22.31
N GLN A 119 -25.56 -46.23 21.35
CA GLN A 119 -26.91 -46.71 21.04
C GLN A 119 -26.85 -47.97 20.17
N PRO A 120 -27.65 -49.01 20.48
CA PRO A 120 -27.67 -50.24 19.68
C PRO A 120 -28.39 -50.02 18.35
N VAL A 121 -27.69 -50.32 17.26
CA VAL A 121 -28.24 -50.43 15.90
C VAL A 121 -28.72 -51.87 15.70
N SER A 122 -30.03 -52.05 15.58
CA SER A 122 -30.63 -53.30 15.12
C SER A 122 -31.82 -53.00 14.21
N GLY A 123 -31.62 -53.08 12.90
CA GLY A 123 -32.66 -53.11 11.89
C GLY A 123 -32.25 -54.08 10.77
N PRO A 124 -33.06 -55.11 10.43
CA PRO A 124 -32.68 -56.20 9.53
C PRO A 124 -32.69 -55.81 8.04
N PRO A 125 -32.02 -56.57 7.16
CA PRO A 125 -31.86 -56.24 5.75
C PRO A 125 -33.11 -56.61 4.95
N GLN A 126 -33.60 -55.70 4.10
CA GLN A 126 -34.61 -56.03 3.09
C GLN A 126 -33.98 -56.06 1.69
N LEU A 127 -34.14 -57.22 1.05
CA LEU A 127 -33.68 -57.59 -0.29
C LEU A 127 -34.61 -57.07 -1.40
N PRO A 128 -34.15 -57.09 -2.67
CA PRO A 128 -34.78 -56.42 -3.79
C PRO A 128 -35.76 -57.34 -4.53
N TRP A 129 -36.96 -56.80 -4.83
CA TRP A 129 -38.01 -57.19 -5.79
C TRP A 129 -39.40 -57.42 -5.17
N ALA A 130 -40.31 -56.46 -5.44
CA ALA A 130 -41.74 -56.71 -5.68
C ALA A 130 -42.38 -55.51 -6.43
N PRO A 131 -43.38 -55.73 -7.32
CA PRO A 131 -43.95 -54.70 -8.20
C PRO A 131 -45.17 -53.94 -7.61
N GLN A 132 -45.54 -52.83 -8.28
CA GLN A 132 -46.53 -51.77 -7.94
C GLN A 132 -47.97 -52.24 -7.61
N PRO A 133 -48.84 -51.37 -7.04
CA PRO A 133 -49.77 -50.60 -7.91
C PRO A 133 -50.17 -49.19 -7.43
N TRP A 134 -50.73 -48.42 -8.37
CA TRP A 134 -51.24 -47.05 -8.23
C TRP A 134 -52.54 -47.01 -7.39
N ALA A 135 -52.74 -45.96 -6.58
CA ALA A 135 -54.07 -45.44 -6.24
C ALA A 135 -54.02 -44.05 -5.57
N MET A 136 -55.01 -43.25 -5.93
CA MET A 136 -55.28 -41.86 -5.53
C MET A 136 -55.57 -41.67 -4.03
N ALA A 137 -55.27 -40.49 -3.48
CA ALA A 137 -56.22 -39.69 -2.68
C ALA A 137 -55.62 -38.33 -2.29
N SER A 138 -56.32 -37.27 -2.68
CA SER A 138 -56.23 -35.91 -2.15
C SER A 138 -56.67 -35.86 -0.69
N GLN A 139 -55.90 -35.20 0.18
CA GLN A 139 -56.39 -34.76 1.50
C GLN A 139 -56.35 -33.23 1.64
N PRO A 140 -57.38 -32.63 2.26
CA PRO A 140 -57.54 -31.20 2.41
C PRO A 140 -56.86 -30.69 3.70
N VAL A 141 -56.32 -29.47 3.66
CA VAL A 141 -55.98 -28.72 4.88
C VAL A 141 -56.81 -27.44 4.89
N SER A 142 -57.77 -27.40 5.81
CA SER A 142 -58.62 -26.25 6.14
C SER A 142 -58.08 -25.49 7.36
N GLY A 143 -58.16 -24.16 7.29
CA GLY A 143 -58.36 -23.22 8.41
C GLY A 143 -57.08 -22.65 9.05
N ALA A 144 -56.64 -21.40 8.80
CA ALA A 144 -57.20 -20.07 9.19
C ALA A 144 -56.94 -19.68 10.68
N PRO A 145 -56.94 -18.40 11.11
CA PRO A 145 -56.64 -17.13 10.41
C PRO A 145 -55.86 -16.05 11.24
N VAL A 146 -55.46 -14.98 10.54
CA VAL A 146 -55.27 -13.54 10.90
C VAL A 146 -54.66 -13.06 12.24
N SER A 147 -53.70 -12.12 12.13
CA SER A 147 -53.83 -10.78 12.74
C SER A 147 -52.87 -9.73 12.15
N PRO A 148 -53.20 -8.43 12.26
CA PRO A 148 -52.86 -7.40 11.26
C PRO A 148 -51.62 -6.54 11.58
N VAL A 149 -51.09 -5.96 10.50
CA VAL A 149 -50.05 -4.93 10.46
C VAL A 149 -50.57 -3.62 11.08
N SER A 150 -49.83 -3.07 12.04
CA SER A 150 -50.07 -1.73 12.58
C SER A 150 -49.60 -0.64 11.61
N PRO A 151 -50.34 0.47 11.44
CA PRO A 151 -49.90 1.63 10.69
C PRO A 151 -48.90 2.48 11.49
N VAL A 152 -47.79 2.87 10.86
CA VAL A 152 -46.82 3.81 11.43
C VAL A 152 -47.25 5.23 11.08
N SER A 153 -47.48 6.04 12.12
CA SER A 153 -47.88 7.46 12.05
C SER A 153 -46.79 8.39 11.48
N PRO A 154 -47.18 9.58 10.98
CA PRO A 154 -46.30 10.50 10.27
C PRO A 154 -45.47 11.45 11.16
N VAL A 155 -44.27 11.74 10.64
CA VAL A 155 -43.44 12.96 10.70
C VAL A 155 -43.76 13.99 11.81
N ALA A 156 -42.84 14.11 12.77
CA ALA A 156 -42.65 15.31 13.59
C ALA A 156 -41.51 16.18 13.02
N ALA A 157 -41.74 17.49 12.98
CA ALA A 157 -40.81 18.51 12.49
C ALA A 157 -39.52 18.60 13.35
N PRO A 158 -38.36 18.95 12.77
CA PRO A 158 -37.16 19.18 13.55
C PRO A 158 -37.21 20.52 14.30
N ALA A 159 -36.80 20.48 15.57
CA ALA A 159 -36.55 21.65 16.38
C ALA A 159 -35.35 22.46 15.84
N THR A 160 -35.53 23.77 15.77
CA THR A 160 -34.53 24.75 15.38
C THR A 160 -33.41 24.79 16.42
N PHE A 161 -32.25 24.22 16.12
CA PHE A 161 -31.03 24.47 16.87
C PHE A 161 -30.39 25.76 16.33
N ALA A 162 -30.34 26.79 17.18
CA ALA A 162 -29.62 28.03 16.88
C ALA A 162 -28.12 27.72 16.72
N ALA A 163 -27.55 28.12 15.59
CA ALA A 163 -26.11 28.03 15.34
C ALA A 163 -25.37 29.01 16.27
N PRO A 164 -24.23 28.61 16.87
CA PRO A 164 -23.34 29.55 17.55
C PRO A 164 -22.68 30.49 16.53
N ASP A 165 -22.62 31.77 16.88
CA ASP A 165 -22.06 32.86 16.07
C ASP A 165 -20.55 32.66 15.83
N PRO A 166 -20.07 32.63 14.57
CA PRO A 166 -18.65 32.46 14.25
C PRO A 166 -17.76 33.68 14.55
N LEU A 167 -18.28 34.74 15.18
CA LEU A 167 -17.50 35.95 15.53
C LEU A 167 -17.28 36.17 17.03
N ASP A 168 -17.71 35.26 17.91
CA ASP A 168 -17.41 35.40 19.35
C ASP A 168 -15.95 35.03 19.65
N SER A 169 -15.15 36.05 19.94
CA SER A 169 -13.72 35.95 20.27
C SER A 169 -13.45 36.02 21.78
N SER A 170 -14.49 35.87 22.63
CA SER A 170 -14.36 35.98 24.09
C SER A 170 -14.19 34.61 24.76
N GLY A 171 -13.09 33.93 24.43
CA GLY A 171 -12.73 32.64 25.02
C GLY A 171 -11.25 32.56 25.38
N ASP A 172 -10.96 32.63 26.67
CA ASP A 172 -9.66 32.60 27.33
C ASP A 172 -8.64 31.59 26.74
N ARG A 173 -7.47 32.10 26.35
CA ARG A 173 -6.29 31.30 26.03
C ARG A 173 -5.67 30.76 27.32
N ARG A 174 -5.94 29.50 27.64
CA ARG A 174 -5.40 28.81 28.83
C ARG A 174 -4.16 27.96 28.53
N ILE A 175 -3.19 28.50 27.78
CA ILE A 175 -1.88 27.86 27.59
C ILE A 175 -0.79 28.89 27.87
N ALA A 176 -0.14 28.74 29.02
CA ALA A 176 1.06 29.50 29.36
C ALA A 176 2.26 29.02 28.51
N PRO A 177 3.04 29.93 27.90
CA PRO A 177 4.28 29.53 27.22
C PRO A 177 5.28 28.97 28.24
N THR A 178 5.72 27.73 28.06
CA THR A 178 6.84 27.19 28.83
C THR A 178 8.15 27.64 28.21
N GLU A 179 9.04 28.22 29.04
CA GLU A 179 10.39 28.59 28.63
C GLU A 179 11.21 27.35 28.26
N ARG A 180 11.89 27.43 27.11
CA ARG A 180 12.73 26.35 26.60
C ARG A 180 14.05 26.33 27.38
N ALA A 181 14.37 25.19 28.00
CA ALA A 181 15.62 25.01 28.73
C ALA A 181 16.86 25.32 27.85
N PRO A 182 17.87 26.05 28.38
CA PRO A 182 19.05 26.43 27.61
C PRO A 182 19.91 25.21 27.33
N ARG A 183 20.05 24.85 26.04
CA ARG A 183 21.02 23.84 25.60
C ARG A 183 22.43 24.37 25.81
N SER A 184 23.15 23.78 26.76
CA SER A 184 24.56 24.06 26.99
C SER A 184 25.37 23.66 25.76
N ARG A 185 26.15 24.64 25.28
CA ARG A 185 27.05 24.54 24.15
C ARG A 185 28.44 24.26 24.70
N THR A 186 28.80 22.98 24.78
CA THR A 186 30.17 22.53 25.06
C THR A 186 30.58 21.52 24.00
N GLY A 187 31.24 22.00 22.95
CA GLY A 187 32.33 21.21 22.33
C GLY A 187 33.63 21.49 23.12
N PRO A 188 34.83 21.12 22.61
CA PRO A 188 35.15 20.34 21.42
C PRO A 188 36.28 19.30 21.67
N TRP A 189 36.80 18.69 20.58
CA TRP A 189 38.06 17.92 20.45
C TRP A 189 38.12 16.48 20.99
N VAL A 190 38.37 15.50 20.11
CA VAL A 190 39.66 14.80 19.88
C VAL A 190 39.44 13.77 18.75
N GLY A 191 40.34 13.73 17.76
CA GLY A 191 40.47 12.56 16.87
C GLY A 191 40.70 12.84 15.38
N SER A 192 41.74 13.61 15.05
CA SER A 192 42.41 13.49 13.73
C SER A 192 43.67 12.63 13.89
N ILE A 193 44.14 12.05 12.76
CA ILE A 193 45.32 11.15 12.57
C ILE A 193 44.87 9.67 12.71
N VAL A 194 44.86 8.74 11.73
CA VAL A 194 45.75 8.31 10.62
C VAL A 194 44.82 7.47 9.67
N LEU A 195 44.81 7.52 8.33
CA LEU A 195 45.73 6.79 7.46
C LEU A 195 45.44 7.14 5.98
N THR A 196 46.30 8.00 5.45
CA THR A 196 46.55 8.20 4.02
C THR A 196 47.40 7.03 3.53
N ALA A 197 46.83 6.04 2.82
CA ALA A 197 47.62 5.02 2.12
C ALA A 197 46.83 4.13 1.13
N VAL A 198 46.11 4.68 0.14
CA VAL A 198 45.87 3.97 -1.14
C VAL A 198 45.61 5.00 -2.25
N LEU A 199 46.64 5.68 -2.77
CA LEU A 199 46.64 6.26 -4.13
C LEU A 199 48.10 6.54 -4.53
N ALA A 200 48.83 5.49 -4.87
CA ALA A 200 50.10 5.59 -5.61
C ALA A 200 50.00 4.66 -6.81
N GLY A 201 49.85 5.22 -8.00
CA GLY A 201 49.85 4.48 -9.26
C GLY A 201 49.20 5.26 -10.40
N GLY A 202 49.93 6.21 -11.00
CA GLY A 202 49.53 6.82 -12.27
C GLY A 202 49.99 8.26 -12.46
N ALA A 203 51.26 8.42 -12.83
CA ALA A 203 51.88 9.69 -13.21
C ALA A 203 51.41 10.21 -14.59
N GLY A 204 51.49 11.54 -14.78
CA GLY A 204 51.34 12.22 -16.08
C GLY A 204 50.86 13.67 -15.95
N LEU A 205 51.63 14.60 -15.37
CA LEU A 205 52.54 15.53 -16.07
C LEU A 205 51.91 16.28 -17.27
N LEU A 206 51.35 17.47 -17.01
CA LEU A 206 51.60 18.69 -17.81
C LEU A 206 51.51 19.93 -16.91
N ALA A 207 52.51 20.79 -17.05
CA ALA A 207 52.77 22.01 -16.30
C ALA A 207 51.97 23.23 -16.82
N GLY A 208 51.79 24.25 -15.97
CA GLY A 208 51.47 25.60 -16.44
C GLY A 208 50.82 26.55 -15.43
N ASN A 209 51.66 27.32 -14.73
CA ASN A 209 51.44 28.58 -13.99
C ASN A 209 50.08 29.31 -14.14
N ALA A 210 49.47 29.67 -13.00
CA ALA A 210 49.06 31.05 -12.68
C ALA A 210 48.61 31.16 -11.22
N LEU A 211 49.36 31.91 -10.42
CA LEU A 211 48.93 32.44 -9.13
C LEU A 211 47.87 33.52 -9.39
N GLY A 212 46.61 33.23 -9.04
CA GLY A 212 45.52 34.18 -9.08
C GLY A 212 44.51 33.85 -7.99
N GLY A 213 44.50 34.65 -6.93
CA GLY A 213 43.57 34.51 -5.82
C GLY A 213 42.13 34.69 -6.29
N ALA A 214 41.34 33.63 -6.10
CA ALA A 214 39.89 33.71 -6.02
C ALA A 214 39.45 32.62 -5.05
N GLU A 215 38.88 33.05 -3.93
CA GLU A 215 38.23 32.20 -2.95
C GLU A 215 37.06 31.48 -3.63
N PRO A 216 37.03 30.14 -3.70
CA PRO A 216 35.93 29.46 -4.37
C PRO A 216 34.71 29.50 -3.46
N THR A 217 33.76 30.36 -3.79
CA THR A 217 32.39 30.25 -3.31
C THR A 217 31.86 28.88 -3.73
N THR A 218 31.87 27.91 -2.81
CA THR A 218 31.21 26.61 -3.00
C THR A 218 29.71 26.85 -3.12
N LYS A 219 29.26 27.04 -4.36
CA LYS A 219 27.86 26.75 -4.73
C LYS A 219 27.63 25.26 -4.44
N PRO A 220 26.52 24.86 -3.82
CA PRO A 220 26.15 23.46 -3.74
C PRO A 220 26.07 22.93 -5.17
N SER A 221 26.95 22.00 -5.50
CA SER A 221 26.86 21.25 -6.74
C SER A 221 25.51 20.55 -6.72
N ALA A 222 24.71 20.76 -7.77
CA ALA A 222 23.50 19.97 -7.98
C ALA A 222 23.88 18.50 -7.83
N SER A 223 23.21 17.80 -6.90
CA SER A 223 23.39 16.37 -6.72
C SER A 223 23.19 15.71 -8.08
N ALA A 224 24.24 15.06 -8.58
CA ALA A 224 24.14 14.27 -9.79
C ALA A 224 23.06 13.21 -9.55
N THR A 225 22.06 13.16 -10.42
CA THR A 225 21.03 12.12 -10.35
C THR A 225 21.71 10.76 -10.43
N PRO A 226 21.40 9.82 -9.52
CA PRO A 226 21.93 8.47 -9.57
C PRO A 226 21.82 7.85 -10.99
N PRO A 227 22.83 7.10 -11.45
CA PRO A 227 22.81 6.47 -12.78
C PRO A 227 21.56 5.60 -13.04
N TYR A 228 20.99 5.03 -11.97
CA TYR A 228 19.76 4.24 -12.00
C TYR A 228 18.55 5.06 -12.46
N ASP A 229 18.33 6.23 -11.88
CA ASP A 229 17.19 7.11 -12.21
C ASP A 229 17.25 7.57 -13.67
N VAL A 230 18.46 7.81 -14.19
CA VAL A 230 18.67 8.19 -15.59
C VAL A 230 18.30 7.04 -16.54
N ALA A 231 18.64 5.80 -16.18
CA ALA A 231 18.29 4.63 -16.98
C ALA A 231 16.78 4.34 -16.92
N GLN A 232 16.18 4.42 -15.74
CA GLN A 232 14.74 4.23 -15.52
C GLN A 232 13.93 5.28 -16.28
N TYR A 233 14.27 6.56 -16.15
CA TYR A 233 13.63 7.64 -16.89
C TYR A 233 13.68 7.39 -18.40
N LYS A 234 14.84 7.03 -18.96
CA LYS A 234 14.98 6.74 -20.40
C LYS A 234 14.13 5.55 -20.84
N SER A 235 14.15 4.46 -20.04
CA SER A 235 13.36 3.26 -20.30
C SER A 235 11.87 3.60 -20.31
N ASN A 236 11.38 4.30 -19.28
CA ASN A 236 9.98 4.69 -19.17
C ASN A 236 9.58 5.64 -20.29
N LYS A 237 10.39 6.67 -20.56
CA LYS A 237 10.11 7.65 -21.61
C LYS A 237 9.88 7.00 -22.98
N SER A 238 10.58 5.91 -23.27
CA SER A 238 10.41 5.17 -24.53
C SER A 238 9.02 4.53 -24.70
N LYS A 239 8.26 4.38 -23.60
CA LYS A 239 6.90 3.82 -23.60
C LYS A 239 5.82 4.86 -23.89
N PHE A 240 6.16 6.14 -23.80
CA PHE A 240 5.23 7.24 -24.00
C PHE A 240 5.50 7.94 -25.33
N ASP A 241 4.45 8.09 -26.13
CA ASP A 241 4.49 8.81 -27.40
C ASP A 241 3.60 10.08 -27.35
N GLY A 242 3.92 11.02 -28.25
CA GLY A 242 3.11 12.19 -28.59
C GLY A 242 2.41 12.87 -27.40
N ASP A 243 1.07 12.81 -27.44
CA ASP A 243 0.18 13.57 -26.56
C ASP A 243 0.13 13.05 -25.11
N LEU A 244 0.65 11.85 -24.83
CA LEU A 244 0.74 11.31 -23.47
C LEU A 244 1.94 11.83 -22.70
N LEU A 245 3.04 12.12 -23.39
CA LEU A 245 4.30 12.47 -22.75
C LEU A 245 4.20 13.70 -21.82
N PRO A 246 3.51 14.81 -22.18
CA PRO A 246 3.37 15.96 -21.29
C PRO A 246 2.64 15.66 -19.97
N LEU A 247 1.79 14.63 -19.94
CA LEU A 247 1.11 14.17 -18.73
C LEU A 247 1.99 13.21 -17.92
N ALA A 248 2.79 12.38 -18.60
CA ALA A 248 3.66 11.38 -17.98
C ALA A 248 4.99 11.94 -17.47
N GLU A 249 5.50 13.04 -18.03
CA GLU A 249 6.84 13.57 -17.75
C GLU A 249 7.17 13.70 -16.25
N PRO A 250 6.27 14.21 -15.37
CA PRO A 250 6.55 14.29 -13.94
C PRO A 250 6.68 12.93 -13.24
N TRP A 251 6.13 11.86 -13.82
CA TRP A 251 6.12 10.52 -13.24
C TRP A 251 7.34 9.68 -13.65
N LEU A 252 8.04 10.03 -14.74
CA LEU A 252 8.98 9.12 -15.42
C LEU A 252 10.17 8.68 -14.55
N SER A 253 10.59 9.46 -13.56
CA SER A 253 11.62 9.07 -12.59
C SER A 253 11.10 8.19 -11.46
N GLU A 254 9.79 8.29 -11.16
CA GLU A 254 9.19 7.69 -9.97
C GLU A 254 8.58 6.32 -10.26
N VAL A 255 7.97 6.15 -11.43
CA VAL A 255 7.29 4.90 -11.80
C VAL A 255 8.27 3.90 -12.41
N GLY A 256 8.04 2.61 -12.20
CA GLY A 256 8.78 1.52 -12.82
C GLY A 256 7.86 0.62 -13.64
N GLU A 257 8.45 -0.40 -14.27
CA GLU A 257 7.72 -1.48 -14.95
C GLU A 257 6.66 -1.00 -15.96
N CYS A 258 6.97 0.10 -16.67
CA CYS A 258 6.07 0.64 -17.67
C CYS A 258 5.94 -0.29 -18.89
N ALA A 259 4.71 -0.58 -19.28
CA ALA A 259 4.34 -1.33 -20.47
C ALA A 259 3.23 -0.61 -21.24
N ALA A 260 3.43 -0.40 -22.53
CA ALA A 260 2.43 0.17 -23.44
C ALA A 260 1.51 -0.93 -23.98
N ASP A 261 0.32 -0.56 -24.46
CA ASP A 261 -0.65 -1.47 -25.09
C ASP A 261 -0.09 -2.24 -26.29
N THR A 262 0.95 -1.70 -26.93
CA THR A 262 1.66 -2.33 -28.06
C THR A 262 2.79 -3.27 -27.66
N ASP A 263 3.17 -3.32 -26.39
CA ASP A 263 4.22 -4.23 -25.92
C ASP A 263 3.70 -5.67 -25.79
N ALA A 264 4.60 -6.64 -25.95
CA ALA A 264 4.27 -8.03 -25.67
C ALA A 264 3.94 -8.21 -24.18
N GLY A 265 2.70 -8.62 -23.87
CA GLY A 265 2.21 -8.73 -22.50
C GLY A 265 1.78 -7.40 -21.86
N GLY A 266 1.71 -6.32 -22.65
CA GLY A 266 1.20 -5.02 -22.21
C GLY A 266 -0.30 -5.04 -21.87
N PRO A 267 -0.82 -3.93 -21.32
CA PRO A 267 -2.23 -3.79 -20.97
C PRO A 267 -3.12 -3.91 -22.21
N LYS A 268 -4.31 -4.49 -22.05
CA LYS A 268 -5.30 -4.52 -23.13
C LYS A 268 -5.83 -3.11 -23.35
N LEU A 269 -5.82 -2.65 -24.61
CA LEU A 269 -6.35 -1.35 -24.99
C LEU A 269 -7.89 -1.33 -24.85
N PRO A 270 -8.47 -0.47 -23.99
CA PRO A 270 -9.92 -0.26 -23.93
C PRO A 270 -10.46 0.32 -25.24
N LYS A 271 -11.72 0.03 -25.56
CA LYS A 271 -12.34 0.44 -26.85
C LYS A 271 -12.49 1.95 -27.03
N ASP A 272 -12.40 2.71 -25.94
CA ASP A 272 -12.54 4.17 -25.90
C ASP A 272 -11.18 4.89 -25.83
N GLU A 273 -10.09 4.12 -25.82
CA GLU A 273 -8.73 4.61 -25.72
C GLU A 273 -7.95 4.35 -27.01
N LYS A 274 -7.17 5.34 -27.41
CA LYS A 274 -6.24 5.29 -28.54
C LYS A 274 -4.90 4.68 -28.14
N ARG A 275 -4.45 4.93 -26.90
CA ARG A 275 -3.19 4.42 -26.33
C ARG A 275 -3.36 4.22 -24.83
N HIS A 276 -2.69 3.21 -24.29
CA HIS A 276 -2.69 2.93 -22.87
C HIS A 276 -1.29 2.52 -22.41
N VAL A 277 -0.78 3.17 -21.36
CA VAL A 277 0.47 2.78 -20.72
C VAL A 277 0.20 2.50 -19.25
N PHE A 278 0.57 1.30 -18.82
CA PHE A 278 0.51 0.86 -17.44
C PHE A 278 1.92 0.93 -16.85
N CYS A 279 2.06 1.45 -15.63
CA CYS A 279 3.29 1.45 -14.85
C CYS A 279 2.98 1.09 -13.39
N GLN A 280 4.03 0.81 -12.60
CA GLN A 280 3.91 0.57 -11.16
C GLN A 280 4.67 1.62 -10.35
N TYR A 281 4.10 2.03 -9.22
CA TYR A 281 4.77 2.79 -8.18
C TYR A 281 4.60 2.05 -6.85
N GLY A 282 5.55 1.18 -6.52
CA GLY A 282 5.39 0.22 -5.41
C GLY A 282 4.14 -0.64 -5.63
N ILE A 283 3.15 -0.53 -4.74
CA ILE A 283 1.87 -1.26 -4.85
C ILE A 283 0.77 -0.51 -5.63
N VAL A 284 1.07 0.69 -6.13
CA VAL A 284 0.11 1.53 -6.85
C VAL A 284 0.23 1.26 -8.34
N PHE A 285 -0.89 0.90 -8.94
CA PHE A 285 -1.03 0.73 -10.38
C PHE A 285 -1.29 2.09 -11.02
N VAL A 286 -0.39 2.56 -11.88
CA VAL A 286 -0.48 3.87 -12.52
C VAL A 286 -0.80 3.68 -14.00
N ASN A 287 -1.94 4.21 -14.44
CA ASN A 287 -2.45 4.06 -15.80
C ASN A 287 -2.47 5.42 -16.48
N PHE A 288 -1.94 5.47 -17.68
CA PHE A 288 -1.97 6.63 -18.57
C PHE A 288 -2.78 6.27 -19.80
N ALA A 289 -3.88 6.99 -20.02
CA ALA A 289 -4.82 6.72 -21.09
C ALA A 289 -4.92 7.92 -22.02
N LEU A 290 -4.76 7.70 -23.32
CA LEU A 290 -5.07 8.67 -24.36
C LEU A 290 -6.41 8.29 -24.97
N TYR A 291 -7.42 9.16 -24.86
CA TYR A 291 -8.76 8.85 -25.37
C TYR A 291 -8.89 9.21 -26.85
N GLU A 292 -9.79 8.52 -27.55
CA GLU A 292 -10.06 8.77 -28.98
C GLU A 292 -10.61 10.19 -29.24
N SER A 293 -11.31 10.76 -28.26
CA SER A 293 -11.89 12.10 -28.34
C SER A 293 -12.16 12.69 -26.96
N PRO A 294 -12.38 14.03 -26.84
CA PRO A 294 -12.80 14.65 -25.60
C PRO A 294 -14.06 14.01 -25.00
N ALA A 295 -15.04 13.64 -25.84
CA ALA A 295 -16.29 13.01 -25.39
C ALA A 295 -16.05 11.64 -24.73
N LYS A 296 -15.08 10.86 -25.23
CA LYS A 296 -14.70 9.58 -24.62
C LYS A 296 -13.99 9.78 -23.28
N LYS A 297 -13.06 10.74 -23.20
CA LYS A 297 -12.42 11.13 -21.94
C LYS A 297 -13.46 11.57 -20.91
N ASP A 298 -14.41 12.41 -21.32
CA ASP A 298 -15.46 12.94 -20.45
C ASP A 298 -16.39 11.83 -19.94
N ALA A 299 -16.71 10.84 -20.78
CA ALA A 299 -17.49 9.67 -20.39
C ALA A 299 -16.73 8.79 -19.37
N ALA A 300 -15.44 8.53 -19.60
CA ALA A 300 -14.58 7.83 -18.64
C ALA A 300 -14.53 8.61 -17.31
N ARG A 301 -14.29 9.91 -17.35
CA ARG A 301 -14.30 10.78 -16.16
C ARG A 301 -15.64 10.74 -15.42
N ALA A 302 -16.76 10.79 -16.14
CA ALA A 302 -18.10 10.70 -15.55
C ALA A 302 -18.33 9.34 -14.88
N ASN A 303 -17.84 8.25 -15.47
CA ASN A 303 -17.88 6.93 -14.85
C ASN A 303 -17.11 6.90 -13.52
N ARG A 304 -15.90 7.48 -13.45
CA ARG A 304 -15.13 7.56 -12.19
C ARG A 304 -15.82 8.46 -11.16
N LYS A 305 -16.45 9.55 -11.60
CA LYS A 305 -17.28 10.39 -10.71
C LYS A 305 -18.43 9.60 -10.09
N ALA A 306 -19.12 8.76 -10.88
CA ALA A 306 -20.18 7.89 -10.37
C ALA A 306 -19.65 6.87 -9.35
N LEU A 307 -18.46 6.28 -9.61
CA LEU A 307 -17.77 5.42 -8.65
C LEU A 307 -17.39 6.18 -7.36
N GLY A 308 -16.96 7.44 -7.44
CA GLY A 308 -16.70 8.26 -6.26
C GLY A 308 -17.93 8.48 -5.38
N ILE A 309 -19.09 8.71 -5.98
CA ILE A 309 -20.37 8.87 -5.27
C ILE A 309 -20.75 7.56 -4.57
N ALA A 310 -20.77 6.44 -5.32
CA ALA A 310 -21.16 5.14 -4.79
C ALA A 310 -20.14 4.56 -3.79
N GLY A 311 -18.86 4.81 -4.02
CA GLY A 311 -17.73 4.26 -3.24
C GLY A 311 -17.47 4.98 -1.93
N SER A 312 -18.13 6.11 -1.64
CA SER A 312 -17.94 6.88 -0.41
C SER A 312 -18.17 6.06 0.87
N ALA A 313 -19.09 5.09 0.81
CA ALA A 313 -19.31 4.13 1.89
C ALA A 313 -18.23 3.04 1.99
N LEU A 314 -17.54 2.73 0.88
CA LEU A 314 -16.51 1.69 0.81
C LEU A 314 -15.14 2.18 1.30
N ALA A 315 -14.86 3.47 1.14
CA ALA A 315 -13.57 4.07 1.49
C ALA A 315 -13.77 5.44 2.16
N PRO A 316 -13.89 5.48 3.50
CA PRO A 316 -14.03 6.73 4.23
C PRO A 316 -12.92 7.73 3.94
N GLY A 317 -13.25 9.02 3.93
CA GLY A 317 -12.29 10.11 3.74
C GLY A 317 -12.06 10.52 2.28
N MET A 318 -12.79 9.95 1.32
CA MET A 318 -12.81 10.44 -0.06
C MET A 318 -13.30 11.87 -0.15
N ARG A 319 -12.69 12.65 -1.03
CA ARG A 319 -13.15 13.99 -1.41
C ARG A 319 -14.09 13.91 -2.61
N GLU A 320 -15.02 14.85 -2.63
CA GLU A 320 -15.85 15.07 -3.82
C GLU A 320 -14.98 15.45 -5.02
N ALA A 321 -15.45 15.03 -6.20
CA ALA A 321 -14.85 15.41 -7.47
C ALA A 321 -14.76 16.94 -7.59
N MET A 322 -13.59 17.44 -7.93
CA MET A 322 -13.32 18.88 -7.95
C MET A 322 -12.49 19.30 -9.16
N ARG A 323 -12.50 20.61 -9.39
CA ARG A 323 -11.58 21.29 -10.30
C ARG A 323 -10.39 21.75 -9.49
N THR A 324 -9.19 21.49 -9.98
CA THR A 324 -7.95 21.84 -9.26
C THR A 324 -6.80 22.09 -10.24
N ILE A 325 -5.64 22.43 -9.70
CA ILE A 325 -4.42 22.71 -10.45
C ILE A 325 -3.42 21.58 -10.16
N GLY A 326 -2.79 21.04 -11.20
CA GLY A 326 -1.74 20.03 -11.07
C GLY A 326 -0.59 20.52 -10.21
N GLY A 327 -0.07 19.66 -9.33
CA GLY A 327 0.89 20.06 -8.31
C GLY A 327 2.25 20.45 -8.88
N VAL A 328 2.71 19.82 -9.96
CA VAL A 328 3.95 20.13 -10.69
C VAL A 328 3.67 20.86 -11.99
N SER A 329 2.71 20.38 -12.79
CA SER A 329 2.36 20.93 -14.10
C SER A 329 1.75 22.33 -14.02
N LYS A 330 1.19 22.69 -12.86
CA LYS A 330 0.45 23.93 -12.62
C LYS A 330 -0.70 24.17 -13.61
N THR A 331 -1.18 23.11 -14.27
CA THR A 331 -2.23 23.18 -15.28
C THR A 331 -3.60 22.90 -14.64
N PRO A 332 -4.67 23.64 -15.01
CA PRO A 332 -6.02 23.34 -14.53
C PRO A 332 -6.53 21.99 -15.09
N GLY A 333 -7.33 21.30 -14.28
CA GLY A 333 -7.87 19.99 -14.62
C GLY A 333 -8.94 19.49 -13.65
N SER A 334 -9.39 18.26 -13.89
CA SER A 334 -10.38 17.58 -13.04
C SER A 334 -9.70 16.54 -12.17
N TYR A 335 -10.03 16.55 -10.88
CA TYR A 335 -9.54 15.61 -9.89
C TYR A 335 -10.70 14.84 -9.28
N ILE A 336 -10.62 13.50 -9.27
CA ILE A 336 -11.68 12.63 -8.74
C ILE A 336 -11.04 11.54 -7.89
N GLU A 337 -11.50 11.41 -6.66
CA GLU A 337 -11.26 10.22 -5.84
C GLU A 337 -12.41 9.24 -6.03
N TYR A 338 -12.10 7.96 -6.20
CA TYR A 338 -13.10 6.94 -6.37
C TYR A 338 -12.71 5.63 -5.69
N ALA A 339 -13.73 4.84 -5.33
CA ALA A 339 -13.56 3.49 -4.84
C ALA A 339 -14.57 2.57 -5.54
N GLY A 340 -14.13 1.40 -5.97
CA GLY A 340 -14.97 0.48 -6.72
C GLY A 340 -14.33 -0.88 -6.89
N ASN A 341 -15.12 -1.86 -7.28
CA ASN A 341 -14.64 -3.21 -7.56
C ASN A 341 -14.56 -3.40 -9.09
N PRO A 342 -13.37 -3.58 -9.67
CA PRO A 342 -13.21 -3.77 -11.12
C PRO A 342 -13.70 -5.14 -11.62
N GLY A 343 -14.26 -5.99 -10.75
CA GLY A 343 -14.85 -7.29 -11.07
C GLY A 343 -14.06 -8.49 -10.55
N ASP A 344 -12.93 -8.26 -9.87
CA ASP A 344 -12.05 -9.29 -9.29
C ASP A 344 -12.36 -9.59 -7.81
N GLY A 345 -13.39 -8.96 -7.24
CA GLY A 345 -13.77 -9.13 -5.84
C GLY A 345 -13.05 -8.17 -4.89
N ARG A 346 -12.02 -7.44 -5.34
CA ARG A 346 -11.25 -6.52 -4.51
C ARG A 346 -11.77 -5.10 -4.68
N VAL A 347 -11.95 -4.38 -3.58
CA VAL A 347 -12.26 -2.95 -3.65
C VAL A 347 -10.96 -2.22 -3.95
N MET A 348 -10.93 -1.45 -5.03
CA MET A 348 -9.83 -0.60 -5.44
C MET A 348 -10.14 0.86 -5.09
N CYS A 349 -9.15 1.57 -4.59
CA CYS A 349 -9.17 2.98 -4.26
C CYS A 349 -8.28 3.69 -5.27
N GLY A 350 -8.79 4.74 -5.92
CA GLY A 350 -8.06 5.41 -6.97
C GLY A 350 -8.26 6.92 -7.02
N ILE A 351 -7.32 7.57 -7.70
CA ILE A 351 -7.39 8.98 -8.08
C ILE A 351 -7.35 9.04 -9.60
N TRP A 352 -8.25 9.82 -10.16
CA TRP A 352 -8.25 10.25 -11.56
C TRP A 352 -7.81 11.71 -11.65
N TRP A 353 -6.97 12.01 -12.62
CA TRP A 353 -6.53 13.36 -12.99
C TRP A 353 -6.50 13.51 -14.51
N ASP A 354 -7.13 14.56 -15.02
CA ASP A 354 -7.00 14.97 -16.42
C ASP A 354 -6.90 16.49 -16.55
N ARG A 355 -6.07 16.95 -17.48
CA ARG A 355 -5.92 18.37 -17.82
C ARG A 355 -7.00 18.81 -18.81
N ASP A 356 -7.34 20.10 -18.79
CA ASP A 356 -8.33 20.67 -19.72
C ASP A 356 -7.84 20.75 -21.16
N ASP A 357 -6.54 20.91 -21.34
CA ASP A 357 -5.86 21.13 -22.61
C ASP A 357 -5.41 19.83 -23.29
N SER A 358 -5.84 18.68 -22.78
CA SER A 358 -5.44 17.37 -23.29
C SER A 358 -6.62 16.39 -23.33
N VAL A 359 -6.57 15.45 -24.28
CA VAL A 359 -7.47 14.27 -24.32
C VAL A 359 -6.89 13.07 -23.57
N ALA A 360 -5.76 13.25 -22.89
CA ALA A 360 -5.18 12.24 -22.01
C ALA A 360 -5.68 12.37 -20.56
N ALA A 361 -5.66 11.27 -19.84
CA ALA A 361 -5.85 11.22 -18.40
C ALA A 361 -4.84 10.27 -17.76
N ILE A 362 -4.59 10.49 -16.47
CA ILE A 362 -3.88 9.57 -15.62
C ILE A 362 -4.82 9.15 -14.51
N TYR A 363 -4.84 7.86 -14.21
CA TYR A 363 -5.49 7.39 -13.01
C TYR A 363 -4.65 6.30 -12.37
N PHE A 364 -4.66 6.27 -11.06
CA PHE A 364 -3.87 5.30 -10.32
C PHE A 364 -4.66 4.70 -9.18
N GLU A 365 -4.45 3.40 -8.97
CA GLU A 365 -5.31 2.55 -8.17
C GLU A 365 -4.49 1.65 -7.26
N THR A 366 -5.03 1.36 -6.08
CA THR A 366 -4.47 0.42 -5.11
C THR A 366 -5.62 -0.32 -4.43
N PRO A 367 -5.46 -1.60 -4.01
CA PRO A 367 -6.49 -2.29 -3.24
C PRO A 367 -6.81 -1.51 -1.96
N CYS A 368 -8.06 -1.15 -1.69
CA CYS A 368 -8.51 -0.33 -0.56
C CYS A 368 -8.16 -0.91 0.83
N GLN A 369 -7.83 -2.19 0.95
CA GLN A 369 -7.53 -2.87 2.22
C GLN A 369 -6.02 -3.08 2.48
N ALA A 370 -5.12 -2.79 1.52
CA ALA A 370 -3.69 -3.06 1.64
C ALA A 370 -2.90 -1.85 2.20
N GLY A 371 -2.37 -1.92 3.43
CA GLY A 371 -1.27 -1.07 3.94
C GLY A 371 -1.43 0.47 3.84
N ILE A 372 -1.23 1.00 2.63
CA ILE A 372 -1.38 2.40 2.18
C ILE A 372 -2.85 2.74 1.85
N ALA A 373 -3.72 1.75 1.91
CA ALA A 373 -5.05 1.82 1.35
C ALA A 373 -6.12 2.36 2.30
N GLY A 374 -6.98 3.22 1.76
CA GLY A 374 -7.78 4.14 2.55
C GLY A 374 -6.97 5.32 3.12
N ASN A 375 -5.65 5.31 3.01
CA ASN A 375 -4.84 6.49 3.33
C ASN A 375 -4.82 7.46 2.15
N TRP A 376 -5.95 8.15 1.98
CA TRP A 376 -6.11 9.20 0.99
C TRP A 376 -5.02 10.26 1.05
N SER A 377 -4.40 10.49 2.21
CA SER A 377 -3.31 11.47 2.32
C SER A 377 -2.08 11.06 1.49
N VAL A 378 -1.75 9.78 1.43
CA VAL A 378 -0.62 9.26 0.64
C VAL A 378 -0.93 9.31 -0.85
N LEU A 379 -2.13 8.89 -1.27
CA LEU A 379 -2.55 8.98 -2.67
C LEU A 379 -2.61 10.43 -3.16
N ARG A 380 -3.14 11.35 -2.34
CA ARG A 380 -3.14 12.79 -2.62
C ARG A 380 -1.73 13.35 -2.72
N ASP A 381 -0.81 12.89 -1.87
CA ASP A 381 0.57 13.33 -1.91
C ASP A 381 1.29 12.85 -3.16
N LEU A 382 1.08 11.59 -3.54
CA LEU A 382 1.57 11.02 -4.79
C LEU A 382 1.04 11.82 -6.00
N TRP A 383 -0.26 12.13 -6.03
CA TRP A 383 -0.84 13.02 -7.06
C TRP A 383 -0.17 14.39 -7.07
N ARG A 384 -0.08 15.09 -5.92
CA ARG A 384 0.50 16.44 -5.86
C ARG A 384 1.95 16.49 -6.35
N ARG A 385 2.75 15.47 -6.11
CA ARG A 385 4.16 15.44 -6.51
C ARG A 385 4.36 15.16 -8.00
N ASN A 386 3.32 14.73 -8.72
CA ASN A 386 3.44 14.26 -10.10
C ASN A 386 2.34 14.77 -11.06
N SER A 387 1.44 15.67 -10.64
CA SER A 387 0.29 16.14 -11.46
C SER A 387 0.48 17.44 -12.19
#